data_AF-A0A975IBB8-F1
#
_entry.id   AF-A0A975IBB8-F1
#
_cell.length_a   1.000
_cell.length_b   1.000
_cell.length_c   1.000
_cell.angle_alpha   90.00
_cell.angle_beta   90.00
_cell.angle_gamma   90.00
#
_symmetry.space_group_name_H-M   'P 1'
#
loop_
_entity.id
_entity.type
_entity.pdbx_description
1 polymer ?
#
loop_
_entity_poly.entity_id
_entity_poly.type
_entity_poly.pdbx_seq_one_letter_code
_entity_poly.pdbx_strand_id
1 'polypeptide(L)'
;MNVRTQSVNFNAEPKLLAFVENKLQKLDQFYDQIVDAEVYLRVENVTDGVNKLAEVRVNIPGNDLIAKKQCKSFEEAIDQSVDVLKRQLNKRKERVRGVWKIDGNFFEFPLFQFYIFLYICSPFRNGAAFFYANAIDNGV
;
A
#
# COMPACT_ATOMS: atom_id res chain seq x y z
N MET A 1 -15.66 5.89 -0.01
CA MET A 1 -14.97 6.14 -1.30
C MET A 1 -15.94 6.30 -2.45
N ASN A 2 -15.59 7.10 -3.45
CA ASN A 2 -16.29 7.15 -4.73
C ASN A 2 -15.65 6.18 -5.73
N VAL A 3 -16.45 5.34 -6.40
CA VAL A 3 -15.95 4.30 -7.32
C VAL A 3 -16.34 4.65 -8.75
N ARG A 4 -15.35 4.76 -9.64
CA ARG A 4 -15.55 4.99 -11.07
C ARG A 4 -15.08 3.78 -11.86
N THR A 5 -16.00 3.13 -12.56
CA THR A 5 -15.66 1.98 -13.41
C THR A 5 -15.67 2.39 -14.88
N GLN A 6 -14.57 2.11 -15.57
CA GLN A 6 -14.37 2.34 -16.99
C GLN A 6 -14.14 1.00 -17.68
N SER A 7 -14.89 0.75 -18.74
CA SER A 7 -14.73 -0.44 -19.60
C SER A 7 -14.23 -0.01 -20.97
N VAL A 8 -13.17 -0.67 -21.44
CA VAL A 8 -12.53 -0.39 -22.73
C VAL A 8 -12.70 -1.60 -23.64
N ASN A 9 -13.25 -1.37 -24.84
CA ASN A 9 -13.51 -2.37 -25.88
C ASN A 9 -14.57 -3.44 -25.56
N PHE A 10 -15.31 -3.31 -24.45
CA PHE A 10 -16.44 -4.18 -24.15
C PHE A 10 -17.51 -3.44 -23.34
N ASN A 11 -18.73 -3.96 -23.37
CA ASN A 11 -19.82 -3.47 -22.52
C ASN A 11 -19.86 -4.26 -21.21
N ALA A 12 -19.66 -3.59 -20.08
CA ALA A 12 -19.66 -4.24 -18.77
C ALA A 12 -21.09 -4.61 -18.34
N GLU A 13 -21.29 -5.88 -17.98
CA GLU A 13 -22.57 -6.36 -17.45
C GLU A 13 -22.82 -5.74 -16.07
N PRO A 14 -24.07 -5.35 -15.73
CA PRO A 14 -24.40 -4.76 -14.43
C PRO A 14 -23.99 -5.65 -13.24
N LYS A 15 -24.03 -6.97 -13.40
CA LYS A 15 -23.56 -7.93 -12.39
C LYS A 15 -22.07 -7.76 -12.08
N LEU A 16 -21.25 -7.51 -13.10
CA LEU A 16 -19.82 -7.31 -12.93
C LEU A 16 -19.52 -5.97 -12.25
N LEU A 17 -20.27 -4.91 -12.59
CA LEU A 17 -20.15 -3.61 -11.94
C LEU A 17 -20.47 -3.71 -10.44
N ALA A 18 -21.57 -4.36 -10.09
CA ALA A 18 -21.93 -4.61 -8.69
C ALA A 18 -20.86 -5.45 -7.97
N PHE A 19 -20.24 -6.43 -8.65
CA PHE A 19 -19.15 -7.21 -8.07
C PHE A 19 -17.92 -6.35 -7.76
N VAL A 20 -17.51 -5.48 -8.69
CA VAL A 20 -16.40 -4.53 -8.52
C VAL A 20 -16.64 -3.62 -7.33
N GLU A 21 -17.82 -2.99 -7.26
CA GLU A 21 -18.19 -2.10 -6.17
C GLU A 21 -18.14 -2.81 -4.80
N ASN A 22 -18.73 -4.00 -4.70
CA ASN A 22 -18.71 -4.79 -3.47
C ASN A 22 -17.28 -5.16 -3.03
N LYS A 23 -16.38 -5.44 -3.96
CA LYS A 23 -14.97 -5.78 -3.66
C LYS A 23 -14.17 -4.57 -3.23
N LEU A 24 -14.40 -3.42 -3.87
CA LEU A 24 -13.75 -2.17 -3.52
C LEU A 24 -14.24 -1.60 -2.19
N GLN A 25 -15.53 -1.73 -1.87
CA GLN A 25 -16.08 -1.30 -0.59
C GLN A 25 -15.40 -1.99 0.61
N LYS A 26 -14.85 -3.20 0.42
CA LYS A 26 -14.06 -3.87 1.45
C LYS A 26 -12.73 -3.16 1.73
N LEU A 27 -12.15 -2.46 0.75
CA LEU A 27 -10.90 -1.71 0.93
C LEU A 27 -11.08 -0.50 1.85
N ASP A 28 -12.25 0.14 1.82
CA ASP A 28 -12.60 1.26 2.70
C ASP A 28 -12.52 0.88 4.18
N GLN A 29 -12.84 -0.37 4.54
CA GLN A 29 -12.78 -0.84 5.92
C GLN A 29 -11.35 -0.96 6.47
N PHE A 30 -10.34 -1.06 5.60
CA PHE A 30 -8.94 -1.21 6.02
C PHE A 30 -8.22 0.14 6.14
N TYR A 31 -8.65 1.13 5.35
CA TYR A 31 -8.01 2.42 5.25
C TYR A 31 -9.02 3.54 4.99
N ASP A 32 -9.20 4.41 5.98
CA ASP A 32 -10.27 5.41 5.98
C ASP A 32 -9.98 6.64 5.09
N GLN A 33 -8.74 6.82 4.64
CA GLN A 33 -8.33 8.01 3.87
C GLN A 33 -8.37 7.78 2.35
N ILE A 34 -9.20 6.86 1.86
CA ILE A 34 -9.37 6.67 0.41
C ILE A 34 -10.33 7.73 -0.13
N VAL A 35 -9.88 8.53 -1.09
CA VAL A 35 -10.72 9.58 -1.71
C VAL A 35 -11.57 8.97 -2.82
N ASP A 36 -10.89 8.44 -3.84
CA ASP A 36 -11.49 7.91 -5.05
C ASP A 36 -10.83 6.59 -5.44
N ALA A 37 -11.58 5.72 -6.10
CA ALA A 37 -11.05 4.58 -6.82
C ALA A 37 -11.54 4.55 -8.26
N GLU A 38 -10.61 4.31 -9.17
CA GLU A 38 -10.87 4.14 -10.60
C GLU A 38 -10.52 2.72 -11.02
N VAL A 39 -11.44 2.05 -11.69
CA VAL A 39 -11.26 0.71 -12.22
C VAL A 39 -11.30 0.76 -13.72
N TYR A 40 -10.24 0.26 -14.35
CA TYR A 40 -10.10 0.13 -15.78
C TYR A 40 -10.12 -1.35 -16.14
N LEU A 41 -11.20 -1.78 -16.78
CA LEU A 41 -11.33 -3.11 -17.34
C LEU A 41 -11.02 -3.05 -18.83
N ARG A 42 -10.07 -3.85 -19.29
CA ARG A 42 -9.69 -3.90 -20.70
C ARG A 42 -9.60 -5.34 -21.17
N VAL A 43 -9.98 -5.57 -22.43
CA VAL A 43 -9.73 -6.83 -23.12
C VAL A 43 -8.57 -6.61 -24.09
N GLU A 44 -7.50 -7.37 -23.90
CA GLU A 44 -6.34 -7.41 -24.80
C GLU A 44 -6.44 -8.67 -25.68
N ASN A 45 -6.18 -8.52 -26.97
CA ASN A 45 -6.21 -9.63 -27.93
C ASN A 45 -4.87 -10.37 -27.92
N VAL A 46 -4.57 -11.05 -26.81
CA VAL A 46 -3.37 -11.90 -26.69
C VAL A 46 -3.73 -13.33 -27.11
N THR A 47 -2.82 -14.01 -27.81
CA THR A 47 -3.04 -15.36 -28.36
C THR A 47 -3.09 -16.43 -27.25
N ASP A 48 -2.57 -16.11 -26.05
CA ASP A 48 -2.31 -17.07 -24.96
C ASP A 48 -3.52 -17.34 -24.05
N GLY A 49 -4.71 -16.79 -24.35
CA GLY A 49 -5.95 -17.05 -23.63
C GLY A 49 -6.09 -16.32 -22.28
N VAL A 50 -5.12 -15.50 -21.89
CA VAL A 50 -5.18 -14.59 -20.73
C VAL A 50 -5.40 -13.16 -21.23
N ASN A 51 -6.65 -12.86 -21.55
CA ASN A 51 -6.99 -11.68 -22.35
C ASN A 51 -7.61 -10.55 -21.53
N LYS A 52 -7.96 -10.80 -20.27
CA LYS A 52 -8.68 -9.83 -19.43
C LYS A 52 -7.71 -9.14 -18.49
N LEU A 53 -7.52 -7.85 -18.73
CA LEU A 53 -6.72 -6.97 -17.89
C LEU A 53 -7.65 -6.16 -16.97
N ALA A 54 -7.40 -6.23 -15.66
CA ALA A 54 -7.96 -5.34 -14.67
C ALA A 54 -6.86 -4.44 -14.11
N GLU A 55 -7.07 -3.13 -14.21
CA GLU A 55 -6.24 -2.11 -13.57
C GLU A 55 -7.10 -1.35 -12.56
N VAL A 56 -6.68 -1.33 -11.30
CA VAL A 56 -7.36 -0.61 -10.23
C VAL A 56 -6.42 0.46 -9.72
N ARG A 57 -6.88 1.70 -9.71
CA ARG A 57 -6.21 2.87 -9.17
C ARG A 57 -6.97 3.35 -7.95
N VAL A 58 -6.27 3.54 -6.84
CA VAL A 58 -6.82 4.07 -5.61
C VAL A 58 -6.09 5.37 -5.30
N ASN A 59 -6.84 6.46 -5.30
CA ASN A 59 -6.35 7.79 -4.99
C ASN A 59 -6.40 8.00 -3.48
N ILE A 60 -5.24 8.33 -2.90
CA ILE A 60 -5.06 8.57 -1.49
C ILE A 60 -4.27 9.86 -1.35
N PRO A 61 -4.64 10.78 -0.45
CA PRO A 61 -3.92 12.03 -0.28
C PRO A 61 -2.43 11.75 -0.05
N GLY A 62 -1.60 12.33 -0.91
CA GLY A 62 -0.15 12.24 -0.88
C GLY A 62 0.49 11.12 -1.71
N ASN A 63 -0.24 10.09 -2.16
CA ASN A 63 0.30 9.12 -3.14
C ASN A 63 -0.79 8.19 -3.70
N ASP A 64 -0.72 7.90 -5.00
CA ASP A 64 -1.64 6.98 -5.67
C ASP A 64 -1.14 5.53 -5.61
N LEU A 65 -2.07 4.59 -5.48
CA LEU A 65 -1.79 3.16 -5.56
C LEU A 65 -2.39 2.58 -6.83
N ILE A 66 -1.59 1.80 -7.55
CA ILE A 66 -1.99 1.18 -8.82
C ILE A 66 -1.69 -0.31 -8.75
N ALA A 67 -2.68 -1.12 -9.08
CA ALA A 67 -2.54 -2.57 -9.24
C ALA A 67 -3.03 -2.98 -10.63
N LYS A 68 -2.23 -3.77 -11.34
CA LYS A 68 -2.55 -4.32 -12.67
C LYS A 68 -2.46 -5.83 -12.62
N LYS A 69 -3.50 -6.52 -13.09
CA LYS A 69 -3.56 -7.99 -13.18
C LYS A 69 -4.22 -8.45 -14.46
N GLN A 70 -3.64 -9.47 -15.07
CA GLN A 70 -4.16 -10.15 -16.25
C GLN A 70 -4.58 -11.57 -15.84
N CYS A 71 -5.84 -11.94 -16.10
CA CYS A 71 -6.36 -13.27 -15.81
C CYS A 71 -7.30 -13.76 -16.93
N LYS A 72 -7.77 -15.00 -16.80
CA LYS A 72 -8.75 -15.60 -17.72
C LYS A 72 -10.18 -15.08 -17.48
N SER A 73 -10.48 -14.69 -16.24
CA SER A 73 -11.75 -14.08 -15.82
C SER A 73 -11.53 -12.70 -15.19
N PHE A 74 -12.51 -11.81 -15.31
CA PHE A 74 -12.45 -10.50 -14.66
C PHE A 74 -12.56 -10.62 -13.13
N GLU A 75 -13.38 -11.55 -12.65
CA GLU A 75 -13.60 -11.79 -11.22
C GLU A 75 -12.29 -12.14 -10.51
N GLU A 76 -11.51 -13.06 -11.09
CA GLU A 76 -10.20 -13.43 -10.57
C GLU A 76 -9.20 -12.27 -10.64
N ALA A 77 -9.17 -11.53 -11.75
CA ALA A 77 -8.28 -10.38 -11.92
C ALA A 77 -8.57 -9.28 -10.89
N ILE A 78 -9.84 -9.01 -10.59
CA ILE A 78 -10.28 -8.05 -9.58
C ILE A 78 -9.86 -8.53 -8.19
N ASP A 79 -10.09 -9.80 -7.87
CA ASP A 79 -9.74 -10.37 -6.57
C ASP A 79 -8.23 -10.30 -6.31
N GLN A 80 -7.41 -10.69 -7.29
CA GLN A 80 -5.96 -10.56 -7.20
C GLN A 80 -5.51 -9.09 -7.07
N SER A 81 -6.17 -8.17 -7.77
CA SER A 81 -5.85 -6.73 -7.70
C SER A 81 -6.15 -6.16 -6.33
N VAL A 82 -7.31 -6.52 -5.76
CA VAL A 82 -7.74 -6.11 -4.42
C VAL A 82 -6.77 -6.64 -3.35
N ASP A 83 -6.30 -7.89 -3.47
CA ASP A 83 -5.35 -8.45 -2.51
C ASP A 83 -3.98 -7.78 -2.55
N VAL A 84 -3.53 -7.37 -3.74
CA VAL A 84 -2.31 -6.55 -3.87
C VAL A 84 -2.51 -5.18 -3.23
N LEU A 85 -3.64 -4.52 -3.47
CA LEU A 85 -3.97 -3.22 -2.89
C LEU A 85 -4.04 -3.28 -1.36
N LYS A 86 -4.67 -4.32 -0.78
CA LYS A 86 -4.66 -4.53 0.68
C LYS A 86 -3.25 -4.56 1.25
N ARG A 87 -2.33 -5.30 0.61
CA ARG A 87 -0.93 -5.38 1.05
C ARG A 87 -0.22 -4.04 0.94
N GLN A 88 -0.47 -3.27 -0.12
CA GLN A 88 0.11 -1.94 -0.30
C GLN A 88 -0.42 -0.95 0.75
N LEU A 89 -1.73 -0.96 1.01
CA LEU A 89 -2.37 -0.14 2.05
C LEU A 89 -1.83 -0.46 3.44
N ASN A 90 -1.68 -1.75 3.79
CA ASN A 90 -1.11 -2.16 5.06
C ASN A 90 0.35 -1.70 5.22
N LYS A 91 1.18 -1.87 4.19
CA LYS A 91 2.57 -1.35 4.20
C LYS A 91 2.62 0.16 4.38
N ARG A 92 1.66 0.90 3.82
CA ARG A 92 1.57 2.35 4.00
C ARG A 92 1.17 2.71 5.42
N LYS A 93 0.16 2.03 5.99
CA LYS A 93 -0.27 2.19 7.37
C LYS A 93 0.85 1.94 8.38
N GLU A 94 1.68 0.92 8.12
CA GLU A 94 2.87 0.61 8.93
C GLU A 94 3.90 1.75 8.89
N ARG A 95 4.21 2.30 7.69
CA ARG A 95 5.13 3.44 7.54
C ARG A 95 4.63 4.70 8.25
N VAL A 96 3.34 5.03 8.12
CA VAL A 96 2.75 6.21 8.77
C VAL A 96 2.82 6.09 10.30
N ARG A 97 2.66 4.88 10.84
CA ARG A 97 2.79 4.61 12.27
C ARG A 97 4.25 4.54 12.75
N GLY A 98 5.24 4.68 11.86
CA GLY A 98 6.65 4.56 12.21
C GLY A 98 7.08 3.15 12.64
N VAL A 99 6.28 2.12 12.35
CA VAL A 99 6.56 0.74 12.75
C VAL A 99 7.49 0.11 11.73
N TRP A 100 8.77 0.04 12.05
CA TRP A 100 9.75 -0.74 11.29
C TRP A 100 9.60 -2.21 11.66
N LYS A 101 9.07 -3.02 10.74
CA LYS A 101 9.09 -4.48 10.90
C LYS A 101 10.49 -5.00 10.60
N ILE A 102 11.20 -5.40 11.64
CA ILE A 102 12.30 -6.36 11.54
C ILE A 102 11.64 -7.72 11.78
N ASP A 103 11.57 -8.52 10.71
CA ASP A 103 11.19 -9.94 10.72
C ASP A 103 9.82 -10.30 11.35
N GLY A 104 8.75 -10.03 10.60
CA GLY A 104 7.52 -10.85 10.64
C GLY A 104 6.63 -10.81 11.89
N ASN A 105 7.07 -10.24 13.02
CA ASN A 105 6.28 -10.18 14.24
C ASN A 105 5.73 -8.78 14.51
N PHE A 106 4.44 -8.74 14.82
CA PHE A 106 3.66 -7.54 15.10
C PHE A 106 3.88 -7.15 16.56
N PHE A 107 4.88 -6.29 16.84
CA PHE A 107 5.03 -5.68 18.15
C PHE A 107 4.56 -4.22 18.08
N GLU A 108 3.42 -3.95 18.71
CA GLU A 108 3.02 -2.58 19.05
C GLU A 108 4.02 -2.02 20.05
N PHE A 109 4.70 -0.93 19.67
CA PHE A 109 5.47 -0.13 20.61
C PHE A 109 4.53 0.92 21.22
N PRO A 110 4.04 0.75 22.47
CA PRO A 110 3.53 1.89 23.20
C PRO A 110 4.71 2.84 23.44
N LEU A 111 4.47 4.14 23.24
CA LEU A 111 5.41 5.26 23.38
C LEU A 111 6.00 5.46 24.80
N PHE A 112 6.08 4.41 25.63
CA PHE A 112 6.42 4.50 27.06
C PHE A 112 7.74 3.84 27.47
N GLN A 113 8.53 3.23 26.56
CA GLN A 113 9.76 2.52 26.96
C GLN A 113 11.10 3.19 26.56
N PHE A 114 11.08 4.37 25.93
CA PHE A 114 12.32 5.11 25.68
C PHE A 114 13.03 5.58 26.95
N TYR A 115 12.32 5.68 28.08
CA TYR A 115 12.90 6.15 29.34
C TYR A 115 13.72 5.09 30.11
N ILE A 116 13.56 3.79 29.80
CA ILE A 116 14.26 2.73 30.53
C ILE A 116 15.55 2.30 29.81
N PHE A 117 15.64 2.48 28.48
CA PHE A 117 16.83 2.10 27.72
C PHE A 117 18.03 3.06 27.88
N LEU A 118 17.79 4.29 28.34
CA LEU A 118 18.85 5.24 28.69
C LEU A 118 19.47 5.00 30.08
N TYR A 119 18.80 4.24 30.96
CA TYR A 119 19.28 4.03 32.33
C TYR A 119 20.07 2.73 32.54
N ILE A 120 20.06 1.81 31.57
CA ILE A 120 20.75 0.51 31.68
C ILE A 120 21.95 0.38 30.72
N CYS A 121 22.12 1.32 29.76
CA CYS A 121 23.23 1.31 28.78
C CYS A 121 24.45 2.20 29.13
N SER A 122 24.62 2.58 30.40
CA SER A 122 25.87 3.15 30.92
C SER A 122 26.41 2.21 32.00
N PRO A 123 27.39 1.32 31.71
CA PRO A 123 28.78 1.78 31.50
C PRO A 123 29.67 0.79 30.71
N PHE A 124 29.94 1.00 29.40
CA PHE A 124 31.23 0.57 28.79
C PHE A 124 31.34 1.07 27.34
N ARG A 125 31.84 2.29 27.14
CA ARG A 125 32.44 2.66 25.85
C ARG A 125 33.51 3.73 26.04
N ASN A 126 34.65 3.31 26.57
CA ASN A 126 35.91 4.03 26.37
C ASN A 126 36.28 3.93 24.88
N GLY A 127 36.51 5.08 24.24
CA GLY A 127 37.22 5.18 22.98
C GLY A 127 36.38 5.14 21.70
N ALA A 128 35.58 6.17 21.45
CA ALA A 128 35.27 6.68 20.10
C ALA A 128 34.36 7.94 20.20
N ALA A 129 34.83 8.98 20.88
CA ALA A 129 34.19 10.29 20.94
C ALA A 129 35.06 11.36 20.25
N PHE A 130 35.65 10.99 19.12
CA PHE A 130 36.35 11.88 18.20
C PHE A 130 35.88 11.45 16.82
N PHE A 131 34.93 12.18 16.20
CA PHE A 131 34.89 12.44 14.75
C PHE A 131 33.58 13.06 14.22
N TYR A 132 32.56 13.35 15.04
CA TYR A 132 31.34 14.01 14.54
C TYR A 132 31.00 15.31 15.27
N ALA A 133 32.00 16.19 15.42
CA ALA A 133 31.80 17.55 15.91
C ALA A 133 32.66 18.60 15.18
N ASN A 134 33.03 18.37 13.92
CA ASN A 134 33.76 19.35 13.10
C ASN A 134 33.23 19.38 11.66
N ALA A 135 31.94 19.68 11.50
CA ALA A 135 31.34 19.98 10.19
C ALA A 135 30.15 20.96 10.30
N ILE A 136 30.20 21.86 11.28
CA ILE A 136 29.36 23.07 11.32
C ILE A 136 30.29 24.21 11.76
N ASP A 137 31.30 24.48 10.95
CA ASP A 137 31.98 25.75 10.90
C ASP A 137 32.75 25.76 9.57
N ASN A 138 32.52 26.82 8.78
CA ASN A 138 33.16 27.18 7.51
C ASN A 138 32.45 26.75 6.20
N GLY A 139 31.44 27.55 5.85
CA GLY A 139 31.16 28.03 4.48
C GLY A 139 30.61 29.46 4.65
N VAL A 140 31.42 30.51 4.44
CA VAL A 140 31.48 31.31 3.21
C VAL A 140 30.09 31.72 2.71
#